data_AF-A0A510TGB7-F1
#
_entry.id   AF-A0A510TGB7-F1
#
_cell.length_a   1.000
_cell.length_b   1.000
_cell.length_c   1.000
_cell.angle_alpha   90.00
_cell.angle_beta   90.00
_cell.angle_gamma   90.00
#
_symmetry.space_group_name_H-M   'P 1'
#
loop_
_entity.id
_entity.type
_entity.pdbx_description
1 polymer ?
#
loop_
_entity_poly.entity_id
_entity_poly.type
_entity_poly.pdbx_seq_one_letter_code
_entity_poly.pdbx_strand_id
1 'polypeptide(L)'
;MSELGQRPTADPRVPAIPRTINAIGEALSPGRRMAFFAAVGGAEQGERLNDVMSLWWMEAMFEGVPGREQRLADTVAGRGLVPLPEVVEEAS
;
A
#
# COMPACT_ATOMS: atom_id res chain seq x y z
N MET A 1 -2.14 -14.36 41.56
CA MET A 1 -1.07 -14.33 40.54
C MET A 1 -1.75 -14.05 39.22
N SER A 2 -1.51 -12.88 38.65
CA SER A 2 -2.17 -12.40 37.44
C SER A 2 -1.58 -13.09 36.21
N GLU A 3 -2.41 -13.76 35.43
CA GLU A 3 -2.09 -14.11 34.05
C GLU A 3 -2.12 -12.81 33.24
N LEU A 4 -0.93 -12.35 32.83
CA LEU A 4 -0.79 -11.23 31.92
C LEU A 4 -1.41 -11.64 30.59
N GLY A 5 -2.52 -10.97 30.27
CA GLY A 5 -3.27 -11.16 29.03
C GLY A 5 -2.36 -11.13 27.81
N GLN A 6 -2.37 -12.24 27.07
CA GLN A 6 -1.85 -12.32 25.72
C GLN A 6 -2.54 -11.23 24.90
N ARG A 7 -1.85 -10.12 24.63
CA ARG A 7 -2.36 -9.14 23.66
C ARG A 7 -2.42 -9.86 22.31
N PRO A 8 -3.58 -9.88 21.62
CA PRO A 8 -3.62 -10.35 20.25
C PRO A 8 -2.63 -9.51 19.45
N THR A 9 -1.58 -10.13 18.90
CA THR A 9 -0.72 -9.49 17.92
C THR A 9 -1.59 -9.23 16.70
N ALA A 10 -2.05 -7.99 16.54
CA ALA A 10 -2.82 -7.58 15.38
C ALA A 10 -2.06 -8.02 14.12
N ASP A 11 -2.72 -8.77 13.24
CA ASP A 11 -2.14 -9.15 11.96
C ASP A 11 -1.73 -7.85 11.23
N PRO A 12 -0.43 -7.62 10.97
CA PRO A 12 0.04 -6.37 10.38
C PRO A 12 -0.36 -6.22 8.90
N ARG A 13 -1.05 -7.19 8.31
CA ARG A 13 -1.49 -7.15 6.92
C ARG A 13 -2.68 -6.21 6.77
N VAL A 14 -2.48 -5.12 6.03
CA VAL A 14 -3.58 -4.26 5.58
C VAL A 14 -4.48 -5.09 4.66
N PRO A 15 -5.79 -5.22 4.95
CA PRO A 15 -6.70 -5.93 4.06
C PRO A 15 -6.72 -5.27 2.68
N ALA A 16 -6.67 -6.08 1.62
CA ALA A 16 -6.65 -5.57 0.26
C ALA A 16 -7.94 -4.80 -0.06
N ILE A 17 -7.79 -3.60 -0.62
CA ILE A 17 -8.91 -2.79 -1.09
C ILE A 17 -9.56 -3.52 -2.28
N PRO A 18 -10.89 -3.66 -2.34
CA PRO A 18 -11.57 -4.19 -3.51
C PRO A 18 -11.23 -3.37 -4.78
N ARG A 19 -11.03 -4.02 -5.92
CA ARG A 19 -10.71 -3.34 -7.20
C ARG A 19 -11.94 -2.76 -7.88
N THR A 20 -12.68 -1.92 -7.17
CA THR A 20 -13.81 -1.17 -7.70
C THR A 20 -13.48 0.32 -7.70
N ILE A 21 -14.11 1.07 -8.61
CA ILE A 21 -13.90 2.52 -8.71
C ILE A 21 -14.18 3.19 -7.36
N ASN A 22 -15.29 2.84 -6.69
CA ASN A 22 -15.65 3.45 -5.42
C ASN A 22 -14.68 3.10 -4.28
N ALA A 23 -14.29 1.82 -4.16
CA ALA A 23 -13.40 1.39 -3.08
C ALA A 23 -11.99 2.00 -3.21
N ILE A 24 -11.45 2.07 -4.43
CA ILE A 24 -10.18 2.75 -4.71
C ILE A 24 -10.31 4.24 -4.39
N GLY A 25 -11.39 4.89 -4.85
CA GLY A 25 -11.64 6.30 -4.59
C GLY A 25 -11.76 6.61 -3.09
N GLU A 26 -12.42 5.78 -2.29
CA GLU A 26 -12.58 5.94 -0.83
C GLU A 26 -11.29 5.82 -0.03
N ALA A 27 -10.33 5.04 -0.53
CA ALA A 27 -9.05 4.87 0.13
C ALA A 27 -8.04 6.01 -0.13
N LEU A 28 -8.31 6.87 -1.13
CA LEU A 28 -7.44 7.98 -1.50
C LEU A 28 -7.81 9.27 -0.74
N SER A 29 -6.81 10.10 -0.44
CA SER A 29 -7.04 11.48 0.04
C SER A 29 -7.85 12.31 -0.98
N PRO A 30 -8.56 13.38 -0.55
CA PRO A 30 -9.48 14.10 -1.41
C PRO A 30 -8.90 14.61 -2.75
N GLY A 31 -7.66 15.13 -2.74
CA GLY A 31 -7.00 15.59 -3.96
C GLY A 31 -6.67 14.46 -4.93
N ARG A 32 -6.19 13.32 -4.41
CA ARG A 32 -5.85 12.13 -5.20
C ARG A 32 -7.10 11.43 -5.72
N ARG A 33 -8.16 11.38 -4.92
CA ARG A 33 -9.50 10.90 -5.31
C ARG A 33 -10.03 11.65 -6.53
N MET A 34 -9.87 12.97 -6.59
CA MET A 34 -10.32 13.76 -7.75
C MET A 34 -9.51 13.47 -9.00
N ALA A 35 -8.18 13.36 -8.88
CA ALA A 35 -7.32 12.96 -9.99
C ALA A 35 -7.66 11.54 -10.51
N PHE A 36 -7.95 10.61 -9.60
CA PHE A 36 -8.39 9.26 -9.95
C PHE A 36 -9.69 9.26 -10.75
N PHE A 37 -10.73 9.96 -10.29
CA PHE A 37 -12.00 10.02 -11.02
C PHE A 37 -11.86 10.70 -12.39
N ALA A 38 -11.01 11.72 -12.50
CA ALA A 38 -10.70 12.34 -13.79
C ALA A 38 -10.00 11.36 -14.74
N ALA A 39 -9.04 10.58 -14.24
CA ALA A 39 -8.34 9.56 -15.04
C ALA A 39 -9.29 8.45 -15.52
N VAL A 40 -10.18 7.96 -14.64
CA VAL A 40 -11.20 6.97 -15.01
C VAL A 40 -12.17 7.53 -16.04
N GLY A 41 -12.66 8.76 -15.85
CA GLY A 41 -13.60 9.40 -16.77
C GLY A 41 -13.00 9.77 -18.14
N GLY A 42 -11.67 9.92 -18.22
CA GLY A 42 -10.95 10.21 -19.47
C GLY A 42 -10.36 8.99 -20.18
N ALA A 43 -10.41 7.80 -19.57
CA ALA A 43 -9.84 6.59 -20.16
C ALA A 43 -10.82 5.90 -21.11
N GLU A 44 -10.32 5.44 -22.26
CA GLU A 44 -11.08 4.57 -23.15
C GLU A 44 -11.35 3.21 -22.47
N GLN A 45 -12.53 2.65 -22.75
CA GLN A 45 -12.91 1.31 -22.30
C GLN A 45 -11.91 0.26 -22.82
N GLY A 46 -11.53 -0.69 -21.97
CA GLY A 46 -10.62 -1.78 -22.30
C GLY A 46 -9.30 -1.65 -21.53
N GLU A 47 -8.19 -1.97 -22.18
CA GLU A 47 -6.86 -2.02 -21.53
C GLU A 47 -6.48 -0.68 -20.88
N ARG A 48 -6.82 0.46 -21.50
CA ARG A 48 -6.53 1.78 -20.92
C ARG A 48 -7.22 1.99 -19.57
N LEU A 49 -8.49 1.61 -19.45
CA LEU A 49 -9.19 1.66 -18.17
C LEU A 49 -8.60 0.65 -17.17
N ASN A 50 -8.21 -0.54 -17.61
CA ASN A 50 -7.59 -1.56 -16.76
C ASN A 50 -6.24 -1.07 -16.17
N ASP A 51 -5.43 -0.39 -16.97
CA ASP A 51 -4.16 0.21 -16.54
C ASP A 51 -4.37 1.30 -15.49
N VAL A 52 -5.33 2.20 -15.73
CA VAL A 52 -5.72 3.25 -14.78
C VAL A 52 -6.17 2.62 -13.46
N MET A 53 -7.08 1.63 -13.52
CA MET A 53 -7.57 0.94 -12.34
C MET A 53 -6.44 0.25 -11.56
N SER A 54 -5.49 -0.38 -12.25
CA SER A 54 -4.37 -1.08 -11.62
C SER A 54 -3.38 -0.13 -10.95
N LEU A 55 -3.01 0.95 -11.63
CA LEU A 55 -2.13 1.98 -11.09
C LEU A 55 -2.71 2.58 -9.81
N TRP A 56 -3.95 3.06 -9.88
CA TRP A 56 -4.59 3.75 -8.76
C TRP A 56 -4.92 2.82 -7.59
N TRP A 57 -5.18 1.54 -7.87
CA TRP A 57 -5.30 0.54 -6.81
C TRP A 57 -3.99 0.38 -6.01
N MET A 58 -2.83 0.31 -6.68
CA MET A 58 -1.54 0.22 -5.98
C MET A 58 -1.29 1.47 -5.12
N GLU A 59 -1.56 2.64 -5.68
CA GLU A 59 -1.45 3.91 -4.97
C GLU A 59 -2.33 3.96 -3.72
N ALA A 60 -3.60 3.53 -3.84
CA ALA A 60 -4.53 3.47 -2.72
C ALA A 60 -4.07 2.46 -1.65
N MET A 61 -3.54 1.30 -2.06
CA MET A 61 -2.95 0.32 -1.15
C MET A 61 -1.76 0.91 -0.38
N PHE A 62 -0.91 1.71 -1.02
CA PHE A 62 0.23 2.36 -0.37
C PHE A 62 -0.17 3.46 0.61
N GLU A 63 -1.23 4.22 0.29
CA GLU A 63 -1.76 5.27 1.16
C GLU A 63 -2.37 4.67 2.45
N GLY A 64 -2.96 3.47 2.34
CA GLY A 64 -3.50 2.73 3.48
C GLY A 64 -2.46 2.11 4.42
N VAL A 65 -1.15 2.18 4.14
CA VAL A 65 -0.12 1.57 5.00
C VAL A 65 0.27 2.52 6.15
N PRO A 66 -0.08 2.22 7.42
CA PRO A 66 0.25 3.08 8.54
C PRO A 66 1.78 3.24 8.70
N GLY A 67 2.22 4.46 9.00
CA GLY A 67 3.64 4.77 9.24
C GLY A 67 4.53 4.70 8.00
N ARG A 68 3.98 4.68 6.78
CA ARG A 68 4.78 4.69 5.54
C ARG A 68 5.71 5.89 5.44
N GLU A 69 5.21 7.09 5.73
CA GLU A 69 6.02 8.30 5.71
C GLU A 69 7.16 8.25 6.71
N GLN A 70 6.88 7.77 7.93
CA GLN A 70 7.89 7.58 8.96
C GLN A 70 8.95 6.56 8.53
N ARG A 71 8.54 5.41 7.98
CA ARG A 71 9.49 4.40 7.47
C ARG A 71 10.32 4.94 6.29
N LEU A 72 9.73 5.72 5.40
CA LEU A 72 10.46 6.35 4.31
C LEU A 72 11.47 7.38 4.84
N ALA A 73 11.06 8.22 5.77
CA ALA A 73 11.94 9.20 6.42
C ALA A 73 13.07 8.51 7.19
N ASP A 74 12.79 7.42 7.89
CA ASP A 74 13.81 6.64 8.61
C ASP A 74 14.75 5.93 7.65
N THR A 75 14.26 5.43 6.51
CA THR A 75 15.11 4.88 5.45
C THR A 75 16.07 5.94 4.89
N VAL A 76 15.55 7.11 4.52
CA VAL A 76 16.36 8.24 4.03
C VAL A 76 17.37 8.71 5.08
N ALA A 77 16.99 8.68 6.37
CA ALA A 77 17.84 9.04 7.48
C ALA A 77 18.78 7.92 7.97
N GLY A 78 18.75 6.73 7.35
CA GLY A 78 19.58 5.59 7.75
C GLY A 78 19.24 5.00 9.12
N ARG A 79 18.02 5.19 9.62
CA ARG A 79 17.57 4.73 10.94
C ARG A 79 16.76 3.45 10.85
N GLY A 80 16.95 2.54 11.82
CA GLY A 80 16.15 1.32 11.95
C GLY A 80 16.28 0.35 10.78
N LEU A 81 17.35 0.46 9.99
CA LEU A 81 17.64 -0.46 8.88
C LEU A 81 18.01 -1.84 9.45
N VAL A 82 17.45 -2.89 8.85
CA VAL A 82 17.82 -4.27 9.13
C VAL A 82 18.73 -4.78 8.02
N PRO A 83 19.80 -5.52 8.34
CA PRO A 83 20.65 -6.14 7.33
C PRO A 83 19.81 -7.06 6.45
N LEU A 84 19.95 -6.95 5.13
CA LEU A 84 19.44 -7.98 4.25
C LEU A 84 20.28 -9.24 4.44
N PRO A 85 19.66 -10.44 4.55
CA PRO A 85 20.43 -11.67 4.52
C PRO A 85 21.21 -11.71 3.20
N GLU A 86 22.50 -12.05 3.28
CA GLU A 86 23.28 -12.32 2.06
C GLU A 86 22.55 -13.42 1.29
N VAL A 87 22.14 -13.10 0.06
CA VAL A 87 21.59 -14.10 -0.85
C VAL A 87 22.77 -14.97 -1.23
N VAL A 88 22.89 -16.12 -0.59
CA VAL A 88 23.94 -17.09 -0.92
C VAL A 88 23.61 -17.60 -2.32
N GLU A 89 24.36 -17.12 -3.33
CA GLU A 89 24.37 -17.70 -4.66
C GLU A 89 24.98 -19.10 -4.56
N GLU A 90 24.15 -20.10 -4.24
CA GLU A 90 24.48 -21.49 -4.55
C GLU A 90 24.34 -21.67 -6.06
N ALA A 91 25.39 -21.31 -6.78
CA ALA A 91 25.65 -21.83 -8.11
C ALA A 91 26.07 -23.30 -7.97
N SER A 92 25.28 -24.21 -8.52
CA SER A 92 25.69 -25.56 -8.93
C SER A 92 24.87 -26.02 -10.12
#